data_AF-A0A9W6DFN0-F1
#
_entry.id   AF-A0A9W6DFN0-F1
#
_cell.length_a   1.000
_cell.length_b   1.000
_cell.length_c   1.000
_cell.angle_alpha   90.00
_cell.angle_beta   90.00
_cell.angle_gamma   90.00
#
_symmetry.space_group_name_H-M   'P 1'
#
loop_
_entity.id
_entity.type
_entity.pdbx_description
1 polymer ?
#
loop_
_entity_poly.entity_id
_entity_poly.type
_entity_poly.pdbx_seq_one_letter_code
_entity_poly.pdbx_strand_id
1 'polypeptide(L)'
;MNNQLQNIKEQFMQKNKYFDKIYLSKEECDKINRMNNNEKNEYLKEHNLASEISSTFNNEYKYYKIQYWNISDEELILLTTIDNNKKINTLRILMILIFLLLGLPTLFYFIYTLVAG
;
A
#
# COMPACT_ATOMS: atom_id res chain seq x y z
N MET A 1 -4.25 -2.93 -26.78
CA MET A 1 -3.24 -2.05 -26.17
C MET A 1 -3.07 -2.48 -24.71
N ASN A 2 -1.93 -3.12 -24.40
CA ASN A 2 -1.35 -3.55 -23.12
C ASN A 2 -2.21 -3.85 -21.87
N ASN A 3 -2.71 -5.10 -21.76
CA ASN A 3 -3.16 -5.70 -20.49
C ASN A 3 -2.10 -5.59 -19.36
N GLN A 4 -0.80 -5.53 -19.73
CA GLN A 4 0.28 -5.34 -18.77
C GLN A 4 0.26 -3.95 -18.12
N LEU A 5 -0.01 -2.89 -18.90
CA LEU A 5 -0.05 -1.52 -18.39
C LEU A 5 -1.23 -1.34 -17.44
N GLN A 6 -2.38 -1.92 -17.78
CA GLN A 6 -3.57 -1.92 -16.93
C GLN A 6 -3.31 -2.62 -15.59
N ASN A 7 -2.65 -3.79 -15.61
CA ASN A 7 -2.26 -4.48 -14.37
C ASN A 7 -1.30 -3.64 -13.51
N ILE A 8 -0.30 -3.00 -14.11
CA ILE A 8 0.65 -2.13 -13.40
C ILE A 8 -0.09 -0.97 -12.74
N LYS A 9 -1.04 -0.37 -13.47
CA LYS A 9 -1.87 0.73 -13.01
C LYS A 9 -2.72 0.33 -11.80
N GLU A 10 -3.41 -0.81 -11.89
CA GLU A 10 -4.22 -1.34 -10.79
C GLU A 10 -3.37 -1.66 -9.55
N GLN A 11 -2.21 -2.30 -9.72
CA GLN A 11 -1.28 -2.57 -8.62
C GLN A 11 -0.77 -1.28 -7.96
N PHE A 12 -0.41 -0.27 -8.75
CA PHE A 12 0.04 1.02 -8.23
C PHE A 12 -1.08 1.73 -7.45
N MET A 13 -2.30 1.72 -7.98
CA MET A 13 -3.47 2.32 -7.34
C MET A 13 -3.84 1.61 -6.04
N GLN A 14 -3.82 0.28 -6.01
CA GLN A 14 -4.05 -0.50 -4.78
C GLN A 14 -3.01 -0.16 -3.71
N LYS A 15 -1.72 -0.17 -4.08
CA LYS A 15 -0.62 0.10 -3.14
C LYS A 15 -0.71 1.49 -2.51
N ASN A 16 -1.09 2.49 -3.30
CA ASN A 16 -1.17 3.89 -2.86
C ASN A 16 -2.57 4.31 -2.41
N LYS A 17 -3.54 3.38 -2.39
CA LYS A 17 -4.94 3.62 -2.02
C LYS A 17 -5.64 4.68 -2.88
N TYR A 18 -5.32 4.74 -4.17
CA TYR A 18 -6.03 5.55 -5.17
C TYR A 18 -7.28 4.83 -5.69
N PHE A 19 -8.19 4.52 -4.77
CA PHE A 19 -9.45 3.86 -5.06
C PHE A 19 -10.50 4.25 -4.02
N ASP A 20 -11.75 4.23 -4.44
CA ASP A 20 -12.90 4.38 -3.58
C ASP A 20 -13.44 3.00 -3.20
N LYS A 21 -13.91 2.90 -1.95
CA LYS A 21 -14.65 1.75 -1.46
C LYS A 21 -16.13 2.04 -1.61
N ILE A 22 -16.80 1.35 -2.53
CA ILE A 22 -18.26 1.40 -2.63
C ILE A 22 -18.82 0.32 -1.73
N TYR A 23 -19.30 0.72 -0.55
CA TYR A 23 -19.92 -0.21 0.40
C TYR A 23 -21.28 -0.70 -0.11
N LEU A 24 -21.53 -1.99 0.10
CA LEU A 24 -22.81 -2.60 -0.22
C LEU A 24 -23.89 -2.19 0.77
N SER A 25 -25.14 -2.35 0.34
CA SER A 25 -26.29 -2.15 1.23
C SER A 25 -26.26 -3.15 2.39
N LYS A 26 -26.94 -2.83 3.49
CA LYS A 26 -27.06 -3.75 4.63
C LYS A 26 -27.70 -5.08 4.22
N GLU A 27 -28.74 -5.02 3.39
CA GLU A 27 -29.45 -6.21 2.90
C GLU A 27 -28.54 -7.14 2.09
N GLU A 28 -27.68 -6.59 1.24
CA GLU A 28 -26.68 -7.37 0.50
C GLU A 28 -25.62 -7.96 1.43
N CYS A 29 -25.14 -7.19 2.41
CA CYS A 29 -24.19 -7.70 3.39
C CYS A 29 -24.78 -8.85 4.22
N ASP A 30 -26.04 -8.74 4.63
CA ASP A 30 -26.76 -9.78 5.36
C ASP A 30 -26.96 -11.03 4.50
N LYS A 31 -27.27 -10.85 3.21
CA LYS A 31 -27.36 -11.96 2.25
C LYS A 31 -26.04 -12.72 2.16
N ILE A 32 -24.91 -12.02 2.03
CA ILE A 32 -23.58 -12.63 1.93
C ILE A 32 -23.19 -13.31 3.26
N ASN A 33 -23.54 -12.70 4.40
CA ASN A 33 -23.24 -13.26 5.73
C ASN A 33 -24.03 -14.54 6.03
N ARG A 34 -25.17 -14.77 5.36
CA ARG A 34 -25.97 -16.00 5.49
C ARG A 34 -25.50 -17.15 4.59
N MET A 35 -24.66 -16.87 3.60
CA MET A 35 -24.10 -17.90 2.71
C MET A 35 -23.12 -18.80 3.47
N ASN A 36 -22.97 -20.05 3.02
CA ASN A 36 -21.87 -20.88 3.50
C ASN A 36 -20.52 -20.35 2.97
N ASN A 37 -19.41 -20.78 3.58
CA ASN A 37 -18.08 -20.24 3.23
C ASN A 37 -17.69 -20.44 1.76
N ASN A 38 -18.11 -21.54 1.13
CA ASN A 38 -17.76 -21.83 -0.26
C ASN A 38 -18.55 -20.93 -1.22
N GLU A 39 -19.87 -20.86 -1.05
CA GLU A 39 -20.77 -19.96 -1.79
C GLU A 39 -20.36 -18.50 -1.62
N LYS A 40 -20.04 -18.09 -0.40
CA LYS A 40 -19.56 -16.75 -0.11
C LYS A 40 -18.29 -16.43 -0.89
N ASN A 41 -17.31 -17.32 -0.89
CA ASN A 41 -16.04 -17.08 -1.60
C ASN A 41 -16.25 -16.99 -3.12
N GLU A 42 -17.13 -17.84 -3.66
CA GLU A 42 -17.48 -17.81 -5.09
C GLU A 42 -18.21 -16.52 -5.45
N TYR A 43 -19.22 -16.13 -4.67
CA TYR A 43 -19.98 -14.89 -4.85
C TYR A 43 -19.08 -13.64 -4.78
N LEU A 44 -18.18 -13.57 -3.79
CA LEU A 44 -17.24 -12.45 -3.68
C LEU A 44 -16.32 -12.35 -4.89
N LYS A 45 -15.89 -13.48 -5.44
CA LYS A 45 -15.05 -13.54 -6.63
C LYS A 45 -15.81 -13.13 -7.89
N GLU A 46 -17.02 -13.65 -8.09
CA GLU A 46 -17.86 -13.32 -9.25
C GLU A 46 -18.22 -11.83 -9.30
N HIS A 47 -18.48 -11.23 -8.13
CA HIS A 47 -18.88 -9.82 -8.03
C HIS A 47 -17.70 -8.85 -7.79
N ASN A 48 -16.46 -9.35 -7.77
CA ASN A 48 -15.25 -8.57 -7.47
C ASN A 48 -15.35 -7.74 -6.18
N LEU A 49 -15.83 -8.39 -5.12
CA LEU A 49 -16.06 -7.78 -3.81
C LEU A 49 -14.93 -8.15 -2.85
N ALA A 50 -14.56 -7.20 -1.99
CA ALA A 50 -13.66 -7.39 -0.88
C ALA A 50 -14.41 -7.25 0.44
N SER A 51 -13.92 -7.92 1.49
CA SER A 51 -14.44 -7.80 2.84
C SER A 51 -13.51 -6.96 3.72
N GLU A 52 -14.11 -6.21 4.65
CA GLU A 52 -13.40 -5.52 5.72
C GLU A 52 -14.17 -5.75 7.02
N ILE A 53 -13.45 -6.11 8.08
CA ILE A 53 -14.04 -6.29 9.41
C ILE A 53 -14.39 -4.90 9.93
N SER A 54 -15.67 -4.63 10.15
CA SER A 54 -16.13 -3.37 10.73
C SER A 54 -16.10 -3.46 12.25
N SER A 55 -15.27 -2.62 12.89
CA SER A 55 -15.19 -2.54 14.35
C SER A 55 -16.36 -1.78 15.00
N THR A 56 -17.18 -1.08 14.20
CA THR A 56 -18.16 -0.11 14.70
C THR A 56 -19.52 -0.72 15.02
N PHE A 57 -19.84 -1.88 14.46
CA PHE A 57 -21.10 -2.60 14.72
C PHE A 57 -20.76 -4.09 14.83
N ASN A 58 -20.65 -4.59 16.07
CA ASN A 58 -20.69 -6.02 16.43
C ASN A 58 -19.86 -7.01 15.58
N ASN A 59 -18.65 -6.63 15.12
CA ASN A 59 -17.82 -7.50 14.25
C ASN A 59 -18.54 -7.97 12.97
N GLU A 60 -19.49 -7.20 12.44
CA GLU A 60 -20.11 -7.53 11.15
C GLU A 60 -19.13 -7.25 10.00
N TYR A 61 -19.02 -8.20 9.06
CA TYR A 61 -18.27 -7.99 7.83
C TYR A 61 -19.00 -6.95 6.96
N LYS A 62 -18.31 -5.86 6.61
CA LYS A 62 -18.75 -4.94 5.55
C LYS A 62 -18.10 -5.37 4.24
N TYR A 63 -18.92 -5.54 3.22
CA TYR A 63 -18.45 -5.86 1.87
C TYR A 63 -18.46 -4.60 1.02
N TYR A 64 -17.48 -4.48 0.13
CA TYR A 64 -17.37 -3.33 -0.76
C TYR A 64 -16.74 -3.73 -2.09
N LYS A 65 -17.04 -2.94 -3.11
CA LYS A 65 -16.37 -2.99 -4.41
C LYS A 65 -15.26 -1.94 -4.45
N ILE A 66 -14.13 -2.30 -5.04
CA ILE A 66 -13.02 -1.37 -5.30
C ILE A 66 -13.31 -0.66 -6.62
N GLN A 67 -13.39 0.67 -6.57
CA GLN A 67 -13.47 1.52 -7.76
C GLN A 67 -12.19 2.33 -7.87
N TYR A 68 -11.39 2.04 -8.89
CA TYR A 68 -10.16 2.80 -9.14
C TYR A 68 -10.48 4.19 -9.68
N TRP A 69 -9.70 5.17 -9.25
CA TRP A 69 -9.77 6.51 -9.81
C TRP A 69 -9.37 6.50 -11.28
N ASN A 70 -10.03 7.32 -12.09
CA ASN A 70 -9.68 7.46 -13.48
C ASN A 70 -8.45 8.35 -13.63
N ILE A 71 -7.27 7.74 -13.57
CA ILE A 71 -5.97 8.41 -13.76
C ILE A 71 -5.53 8.17 -15.21
N SER A 72 -5.04 9.19 -15.89
CA SER A 72 -4.42 9.06 -17.22
C SER A 72 -3.06 8.35 -17.16
N ASP A 73 -2.55 7.88 -18.30
CA ASP A 73 -1.23 7.24 -18.34
C ASP A 73 -0.09 8.23 -18.04
N GLU A 74 -0.27 9.51 -18.39
CA GLU A 74 0.66 10.60 -18.08
C GLU A 74 0.71 10.89 -16.57
N GLU A 75 -0.45 10.97 -15.92
CA GLU A 75 -0.53 11.14 -14.47
C GLU A 75 0.07 9.94 -13.74
N LEU A 76 -0.11 8.71 -14.24
CA LEU A 76 0.52 7.52 -13.67
C LEU A 76 2.05 7.61 -13.73
N ILE A 77 2.61 8.05 -14.87
CA ILE A 77 4.06 8.24 -15.03
C ILE A 77 4.57 9.31 -14.04
N LEU A 78 3.83 10.41 -13.88
CA LEU A 78 4.21 11.46 -12.94
C LEU A 78 4.19 10.95 -11.48
N LEU A 79 3.11 10.29 -11.08
CA LEU A 79 2.95 9.75 -9.72
C LEU A 79 4.01 8.68 -9.39
N THR A 80 4.31 7.79 -10.34
CA THR A 80 5.34 6.76 -10.17
C THR A 80 6.74 7.39 -10.06
N THR A 81 7.02 8.44 -10.84
CA THR A 81 8.28 9.19 -10.75
C THR A 81 8.45 9.86 -9.39
N ILE A 82 7.39 10.50 -8.88
CA ILE A 82 7.38 11.11 -7.54
C ILE A 82 7.61 10.06 -6.45
N ASP A 83 6.91 8.92 -6.49
CA ASP A 83 7.06 7.84 -5.50
C ASP A 83 8.49 7.26 -5.50
N ASN A 84 9.09 7.08 -6.67
CA ASN A 84 10.46 6.61 -6.79
C ASN A 84 11.48 7.62 -6.25
N ASN A 85 11.32 8.91 -6.56
CA ASN A 85 12.18 9.96 -6.01
C ASN A 85 12.10 10.02 -4.49
N LYS A 86 10.90 9.85 -3.91
CA LYS A 86 10.72 9.78 -2.46
C LYS A 86 11.50 8.62 -1.86
N LYS A 87 11.40 7.41 -2.44
CA LYS A 87 12.16 6.23 -1.98
C LYS A 87 13.67 6.43 -2.07
N ILE A 88 14.15 6.96 -3.19
CA ILE A 88 15.58 7.25 -3.37
C ILE A 88 16.05 8.23 -2.31
N ASN A 89 15.26 9.27 -2.02
CA ASN A 89 15.63 10.25 -1.01
C ASN A 89 15.66 9.65 0.40
N THR A 90 14.67 8.80 0.74
CA THR A 90 14.69 8.04 2.01
C THR A 90 15.94 7.17 2.12
N LEU A 91 16.32 6.44 1.06
CA LEU A 91 17.53 5.62 1.04
C LEU A 91 18.79 6.45 1.21
N ARG A 92 18.87 7.63 0.56
CA ARG A 92 19.99 8.56 0.73
C ARG A 92 20.13 9.03 2.18
N ILE A 93 19.02 9.43 2.81
CA ILE A 93 19.03 9.82 4.23
C ILE A 93 19.49 8.67 5.12
N LEU A 94 19.02 7.45 4.84
CA LEU A 94 19.39 6.27 5.60
C LEU A 94 20.88 5.93 5.47
N MET A 95 21.46 6.09 4.27
CA MET A 95 22.91 5.96 4.06
C MET A 95 23.71 7.01 4.84
N ILE A 96 23.26 8.27 4.84
CA ILE A 96 23.92 9.33 5.61
C ILE A 96 23.89 9.02 7.10
N LEU A 97 22.76 8.54 7.62
CA LEU A 97 22.64 8.10 9.02
C LEU A 97 23.60 6.97 9.36
N ILE A 98 23.75 5.96 8.48
CA ILE A 98 24.71 4.87 8.67
C ILE A 98 26.15 5.42 8.69
N PHE A 99 26.49 6.30 7.76
CA PHE A 99 27.81 6.94 7.72
C PHE A 99 28.10 7.76 8.98
N LEU A 100 27.12 8.48 9.51
CA LEU A 100 27.27 9.19 10.77
C LEU A 100 27.47 8.22 11.94
N LEU A 101 26.65 7.16 12.03
CA LEU A 101 26.72 6.19 13.12
C LEU A 101 28.06 5.44 13.18
N LEU A 102 28.64 5.11 12.03
CA LEU A 102 29.90 4.36 11.94
C LEU A 102 31.13 5.27 11.85
N GLY A 103 30.98 6.44 11.23
CA GLY A 103 32.05 7.41 11.03
C GLY A 103 32.39 8.22 12.27
N LEU A 104 31.39 8.60 13.09
CA LEU A 104 31.65 9.36 14.31
C LEU A 104 32.51 8.56 15.32
N PRO A 105 32.18 7.31 15.69
CA PRO A 105 32.98 6.55 16.65
C PRO A 105 34.40 6.25 16.17
N THR A 106 34.57 5.97 14.88
CA THR A 106 35.90 5.70 14.29
C THR A 106 36.76 6.95 14.28
N LEU A 107 36.16 8.12 13.99
CA LEU A 107 36.86 9.40 14.01
C LEU A 107 37.22 9.83 15.45
N PHE A 108 36.32 9.60 16.42
CA PHE A 108 36.62 9.79 17.85
C PHE A 108 37.74 8.85 18.34
N TYR A 109 37.69 7.57 17.97
CA TYR A 109 38.73 6.60 18.30
C TYR A 109 40.08 7.00 17.71
N PHE A 110 40.11 7.43 16.44
CA PHE A 110 41.32 7.89 15.78
C PHE A 110 41.93 9.12 16.48
N ILE A 111 41.12 10.14 16.77
CA ILE A 111 41.58 11.34 17.50
C ILE A 111 42.08 10.96 18.89
N TYR A 112 41.37 10.09 19.61
CA TYR A 112 41.79 9.60 20.93
C TYR A 112 43.17 8.92 20.86
N THR A 113 43.40 8.04 19.89
CA THR A 113 44.71 7.37 19.72
C THR A 113 45.84 8.31 19.35
N LEU A 114 45.54 9.46 18.72
CA LEU A 114 46.53 10.43 18.26
C LEU A 114 46.91 11.45 19.35
N VAL A 115 45.99 11.71 20.29
CA VAL A 115 46.19 12.63 21.42
C VAL A 115 46.70 11.92 22.67
N ALA A 116 46.32 10.65 22.87
CA ALA A 116 46.74 9.84 24.02
C ALA A 116 47.98 8.96 23.74
N GLY A 117 48.48 8.97 22.50
CA GLY A 117 49.67 8.23 22.06
C GLY A 117 50.92 9.11 21.98
#